data_AF-A0A935I423-F1
#
_entry.id   AF-A0A935I423-F1
#
_cell.length_a   1.000
_cell.length_b   1.000
_cell.length_c   1.000
_cell.angle_alpha   90.00
_cell.angle_beta   90.00
_cell.angle_gamma   90.00
#
_symmetry.space_group_name_H-M   'P 1'
#
loop_
_entity.id
_entity.type
_entity.pdbx_description
1 polymer ?
#
loop_
_entity_poly.entity_id
_entity_poly.type
_entity_poly.pdbx_seq_one_letter_code
_entity_poly.pdbx_strand_id
1 'polypeptide(L)'
;MRTMQIARLIRYMPPNTGGGIVISSERVVPSALPIDWDTIHTRRAHAIQKLEVMVRYAETRQCKRNFILSYFGDPSTSGTCGTCSSCKGSVAQRAVSERHMAIIVSLIRTVWQLNSRYGRHVVVDVVTGTVSERVTANRLDRCVTWGSHRERSRHEVLEALDEALDHAWLVRTADLYPTIGVTEEGMKIARPLPSPLRYEAKTSATDTSAAFDALMAFRERVSERDGAAELTLAGQEELRRIAADAPNSIEDLVPGKHGSGLFLARYGAEIIQVLKDVGRADVRAVPKVRADDDSTMIAALVRPGWTLHQVARAARMTPPAAAQAIQRAVEAGLDIRREELVHDDLYQDVLDYLRHHRFAKLRHVREHVGEDVDLAILRVALAFARRDLYSEDT
;
A
#
# COMPACT_ATOMS: atom_id res chain seq x y z
N MET A 1 -2.37 -16.59 39.94
CA MET A 1 -2.70 -15.60 41.00
C MET A 1 -1.52 -15.39 41.96
N ARG A 2 -1.15 -16.35 42.82
CA ARG A 2 0.02 -16.20 43.72
C ARG A 2 1.33 -15.86 43.00
N THR A 3 1.63 -16.52 41.88
CA THR A 3 2.86 -16.27 41.09
C THR A 3 2.93 -14.83 40.58
N MET A 4 1.80 -14.28 40.13
CA MET A 4 1.70 -12.88 39.67
C MET A 4 1.77 -11.88 40.83
N GLN A 5 1.30 -12.26 42.02
CA GLN A 5 1.44 -11.45 43.23
C GLN A 5 2.88 -11.44 43.76
N ILE A 6 3.59 -12.58 43.68
CA ILE A 6 5.02 -12.69 43.99
C ILE A 6 5.85 -11.87 42.98
N ALA A 7 5.50 -11.93 41.70
CA ALA A 7 6.10 -11.11 40.65
C ALA A 7 5.68 -9.61 40.72
N ARG A 8 4.91 -9.20 41.73
CA ARG A 8 4.39 -7.84 41.93
C ARG A 8 3.57 -7.25 40.77
N LEU A 9 3.07 -8.11 39.88
CA LEU A 9 2.22 -7.70 38.76
C LEU A 9 0.80 -7.38 39.22
N ILE A 10 0.33 -8.06 40.26
CA ILE A 10 -1.00 -7.87 40.84
C ILE A 10 -0.93 -7.81 42.37
N ARG A 11 -1.83 -7.05 42.97
CA ARG A 11 -2.13 -7.08 44.40
C ARG A 11 -3.52 -7.65 44.55
N TYR A 12 -3.61 -8.79 45.24
CA TYR A 12 -4.89 -9.41 45.58
C TYR A 12 -5.28 -9.00 46.99
N MET A 13 -6.45 -8.36 47.12
CA MET A 13 -7.10 -8.12 48.40
C MET A 13 -8.34 -9.03 48.50
N PRO A 14 -8.44 -9.89 49.53
CA PRO A 14 -9.60 -10.74 49.71
C PRO A 14 -10.86 -9.88 49.97
N PRO A 15 -12.02 -10.22 49.38
CA PRO A 15 -13.16 -9.33 49.33
C PRO A 15 -14.02 -9.44 50.60
N ASN A 16 -14.35 -8.31 51.25
CA ASN A 16 -15.51 -8.24 52.15
C ASN A 16 -16.72 -7.55 51.51
N THR A 17 -16.54 -6.74 50.45
CA THR A 17 -17.61 -6.30 49.54
C THR A 17 -16.96 -5.53 48.40
N GLY A 18 -17.09 -6.01 47.16
CA GLY A 18 -16.45 -5.40 45.99
C GLY A 18 -15.05 -5.96 45.75
N GLY A 19 -14.96 -7.01 44.92
CA GLY A 19 -13.70 -7.65 44.57
C GLY A 19 -12.74 -6.69 43.85
N GLY A 20 -11.46 -6.99 43.88
CA GLY A 20 -10.53 -6.30 42.99
C GLY A 20 -9.13 -6.86 43.06
N ILE A 21 -8.76 -7.65 42.05
CA ILE A 21 -7.36 -7.78 41.67
C ILE A 21 -6.92 -6.40 41.20
N VAL A 22 -5.96 -5.78 41.88
CA VAL A 22 -5.40 -4.48 41.49
C VAL A 22 -4.11 -4.74 40.73
N ILE A 23 -4.07 -4.42 39.44
CA ILE A 23 -2.84 -4.47 38.65
C ILE A 23 -1.88 -3.44 39.24
N SER A 24 -0.76 -3.93 39.79
CA SER A 24 0.22 -3.09 40.51
C SER A 24 1.37 -2.65 39.61
N SER A 25 1.51 -3.26 38.42
CA SER A 25 2.48 -2.83 37.42
C SER A 25 1.97 -1.60 36.68
N GLU A 26 2.89 -0.66 36.45
CA GLU A 26 2.66 0.47 35.55
C GLU A 26 2.30 -0.03 34.15
N ARG A 27 1.34 0.62 33.49
CA ARG A 27 0.92 0.21 32.14
C ARG A 27 2.09 0.49 31.20
N VAL A 28 2.77 -0.56 30.78
CA VAL A 28 3.87 -0.48 29.82
C VAL A 28 3.29 -0.05 28.47
N VAL A 29 3.88 0.97 27.85
CA VAL A 29 3.53 1.36 26.48
C VAL A 29 3.85 0.20 25.53
N PRO A 30 3.05 -0.04 24.46
CA PRO A 30 3.27 -1.18 23.56
C PRO A 30 4.69 -1.30 23.01
N SER A 31 5.39 -0.18 22.83
CA SER A 31 6.78 -0.10 22.37
C SER A 31 7.82 -0.60 23.39
N ALA A 32 7.49 -0.61 24.68
CA ALA A 32 8.39 -1.06 25.75
C ALA A 32 8.11 -2.52 26.18
N LEU A 33 7.21 -3.22 25.46
CA LEU A 33 7.04 -4.66 25.65
C LEU A 33 8.29 -5.39 25.12
N PRO A 34 8.89 -6.31 25.89
CA PRO A 34 10.06 -7.08 25.45
C PRO A 34 9.62 -8.20 24.50
N ILE A 35 9.08 -7.82 23.33
CA ILE A 35 8.67 -8.74 22.27
C ILE A 35 9.86 -8.90 21.33
N ASP A 36 10.38 -10.12 21.27
CA ASP A 36 11.42 -10.52 20.33
C ASP A 36 10.79 -10.77 18.95
N TRP A 37 10.71 -9.69 18.17
CA TRP A 37 10.13 -9.72 16.82
C TRP A 37 10.96 -10.57 15.86
N ASP A 38 12.28 -10.56 15.96
CA ASP A 38 13.17 -11.36 15.10
C ASP A 38 12.87 -12.85 15.27
N THR A 39 12.82 -13.34 16.51
CA THR A 39 12.45 -14.74 16.79
C THR A 39 11.06 -15.07 16.27
N ILE A 40 10.08 -14.17 16.40
CA ILE A 40 8.72 -14.37 15.86
C ILE A 40 8.75 -14.48 14.33
N HIS A 41 9.48 -13.60 13.65
CA HIS A 41 9.60 -13.60 12.20
C HIS A 41 10.32 -14.86 11.69
N THR A 42 11.41 -15.28 12.32
CA THR A 42 12.11 -16.53 11.99
C THR A 42 11.20 -17.74 12.17
N ARG A 43 10.46 -17.82 13.28
CA ARG A 43 9.49 -18.92 13.53
C ARG A 43 8.39 -18.94 12.47
N ARG A 44 7.89 -17.77 12.08
CA ARG A 44 6.89 -17.65 11.02
C ARG A 44 7.43 -18.15 9.68
N ALA A 45 8.64 -17.73 9.29
CA ALA A 45 9.28 -18.18 8.06
C ALA A 45 9.44 -19.71 8.04
N HIS A 46 9.93 -20.31 9.14
CA HIS A 46 10.04 -21.76 9.27
C HIS A 46 8.68 -22.47 9.21
N ALA A 47 7.63 -21.89 9.80
CA ALA A 47 6.28 -22.44 9.74
C ALA A 47 5.71 -22.43 8.31
N ILE A 48 5.94 -21.34 7.57
CA ILE A 48 5.54 -21.24 6.15
C ILE A 48 6.29 -22.28 5.31
N GLN A 49 7.60 -22.41 5.49
CA GLN A 49 8.39 -23.42 4.76
C GLN A 49 7.90 -24.85 5.04
N LYS A 50 7.54 -25.17 6.29
CA LYS A 50 6.93 -26.47 6.64
C LYS A 50 5.56 -26.66 5.99
N LEU A 51 4.75 -25.61 5.93
CA LEU A 51 3.45 -25.66 5.26
C LEU A 51 3.61 -25.94 3.76
N GLU A 52 4.54 -25.28 3.08
CA GLU A 52 4.84 -25.53 1.67
C GLU A 52 5.27 -26.98 1.40
N VAL A 53 6.09 -27.55 2.29
CA VAL A 53 6.43 -28.98 2.22
C VAL A 53 5.18 -29.86 2.30
N MET A 54 4.24 -29.53 3.20
CA MET A 54 2.99 -30.27 3.34
C MET A 54 2.08 -30.13 2.11
N VAL A 55 2.01 -28.95 1.50
CA VAL A 55 1.30 -28.73 0.23
C VAL A 55 1.92 -29.61 -0.87
N ARG A 56 3.25 -29.58 -1.02
CA ARG A 56 3.94 -30.47 -1.97
C ARG A 56 3.68 -31.95 -1.68
N TYR A 57 3.65 -32.37 -0.42
CA TYR A 57 3.32 -33.74 -0.03
C TYR A 57 1.88 -34.13 -0.40
N ALA A 58 0.91 -33.23 -0.22
CA ALA A 58 -0.46 -33.47 -0.60
C ALA A 58 -0.60 -33.64 -2.13
N GLU A 59 0.03 -32.73 -2.88
CA GLU A 59 -0.08 -32.61 -4.34
C GLU A 59 0.89 -33.54 -5.11
N THR A 60 1.87 -34.16 -4.46
CA THR A 60 2.88 -34.97 -5.16
C THR A 60 2.30 -36.21 -5.83
N ARG A 61 2.64 -36.38 -7.11
CA ARG A 61 2.46 -37.61 -7.90
C ARG A 61 3.53 -38.67 -7.66
N GLN A 62 4.65 -38.28 -7.04
CA GLN A 62 5.70 -39.22 -6.69
C GLN A 62 5.25 -40.09 -5.51
N CYS A 63 5.98 -41.18 -5.27
CA CYS A 63 5.69 -42.06 -4.15
C CYS A 63 5.70 -41.28 -2.82
N LYS A 64 4.53 -41.17 -2.18
CA LYS A 64 4.38 -40.42 -0.92
C LYS A 64 5.27 -40.96 0.20
N ARG A 65 5.51 -42.28 0.23
CA ARG A 65 6.47 -42.90 1.16
C ARG A 65 7.87 -42.32 0.96
N ASN A 66 8.35 -42.29 -0.28
CA ASN A 66 9.69 -41.78 -0.59
C ASN A 66 9.79 -40.27 -0.33
N PHE A 67 8.71 -39.51 -0.55
CA PHE A 67 8.66 -38.10 -0.20
C PHE A 67 8.89 -37.89 1.30
N ILE A 68 8.23 -38.69 2.16
CA ILE A 68 8.42 -38.63 3.63
C ILE A 68 9.85 -39.00 4.01
N LEU A 69 10.38 -40.11 3.44
CA LEU A 69 11.74 -40.58 3.73
C LEU A 69 12.79 -39.53 3.35
N SER A 70 12.66 -38.93 2.17
CA SER A 70 13.55 -37.85 1.71
C SER A 70 13.47 -36.62 2.60
N TYR A 71 12.28 -36.24 3.08
CA TYR A 71 12.12 -35.11 3.99
C TYR A 71 12.90 -35.28 5.30
N PHE A 72 12.98 -36.51 5.83
CA PHE A 72 13.78 -36.83 7.03
C PHE A 72 15.24 -37.19 6.74
N GLY A 73 15.67 -37.11 5.47
CA GLY A 73 17.05 -37.41 5.07
C GLY A 73 17.39 -38.90 5.06
N ASP A 74 16.39 -39.79 4.98
CA ASP A 74 16.64 -41.23 4.92
C ASP A 74 17.13 -41.61 3.50
N PRO A 75 18.33 -42.22 3.38
CA PRO A 75 18.90 -42.63 2.09
C PRO A 75 18.16 -43.81 1.45
N SER A 76 17.20 -44.45 2.12
CA SER A 76 16.47 -45.62 1.62
C SER A 76 15.44 -45.30 0.51
N THR A 77 15.59 -44.19 -0.21
CA THR A 77 14.71 -43.82 -1.32
C THR A 77 15.06 -44.60 -2.58
N SER A 78 14.43 -45.76 -2.78
CA SER A 78 14.56 -46.53 -4.02
C SER A 78 13.21 -47.05 -4.50
N GLY A 79 13.00 -47.06 -5.82
CA GLY A 79 11.77 -47.54 -6.46
C GLY A 79 10.50 -46.78 -6.06
N THR A 80 9.34 -47.45 -6.12
CA THR A 80 8.05 -46.95 -5.66
C THR A 80 7.49 -47.91 -4.61
N CYS A 81 6.75 -47.42 -3.61
CA CYS A 81 6.24 -48.28 -2.53
C CYS A 81 5.06 -49.17 -2.93
N GLY A 82 4.50 -49.00 -4.13
CA GLY A 82 3.36 -49.76 -4.67
C GLY A 82 2.02 -49.63 -3.92
N THR A 83 2.01 -49.01 -2.75
CA THR A 83 0.87 -49.08 -1.81
C THR A 83 0.26 -47.72 -1.45
N CYS A 84 0.99 -46.61 -1.63
CA CYS A 84 0.48 -45.28 -1.36
C CYS A 84 -0.50 -44.80 -2.44
N SER A 85 -1.31 -43.78 -2.14
CA SER A 85 -2.30 -43.24 -3.08
C SER A 85 -1.69 -42.79 -4.40
N SER A 86 -0.50 -42.18 -4.42
CA SER A 86 0.17 -41.79 -5.66
C SER A 86 0.70 -42.98 -6.48
N CYS A 87 1.07 -44.09 -5.83
CA CYS A 87 1.50 -45.32 -6.52
C CYS A 87 0.32 -46.14 -7.04
N LYS A 88 -0.77 -46.21 -6.27
CA LYS A 88 -2.01 -46.90 -6.67
C LYS A 88 -2.81 -46.09 -7.70
N GLY A 89 -2.74 -44.77 -7.57
CA GLY A 89 -3.37 -43.79 -8.43
C GLY A 89 -2.41 -43.24 -9.46
N SER A 90 -1.41 -44.02 -9.92
CA SER A 90 -0.75 -43.71 -11.20
C SER A 90 -1.80 -43.91 -12.30
N VAL A 91 -2.72 -42.96 -12.40
CA VAL A 91 -3.63 -42.79 -13.52
C VAL A 91 -2.68 -42.65 -14.70
N ALA A 92 -2.60 -43.71 -15.51
CA ALA A 92 -2.03 -43.65 -16.84
C ALA A 92 -2.45 -42.30 -17.43
N GLN A 93 -1.49 -41.46 -17.85
CA GLN A 93 -1.72 -40.13 -18.42
C GLN A 93 -3.01 -40.18 -19.23
N ARG A 94 -4.12 -39.78 -18.60
CA ARG A 94 -5.42 -39.94 -19.23
C ARG A 94 -5.34 -38.93 -20.34
N ALA A 95 -5.43 -39.39 -21.59
CA ALA A 95 -5.37 -38.48 -22.72
C ALA A 95 -6.39 -37.37 -22.44
N VAL A 96 -5.89 -36.14 -22.35
CA VAL A 96 -6.72 -34.97 -22.09
C VAL A 96 -7.83 -34.98 -23.14
N SER A 97 -9.09 -34.93 -22.70
CA SER A 97 -10.20 -34.93 -23.65
C SER A 97 -10.05 -33.76 -24.62
N GLU A 98 -10.41 -33.93 -25.89
CA GLU A 98 -10.32 -32.84 -26.88
C GLU A 98 -11.05 -31.56 -26.40
N ARG A 99 -12.16 -31.77 -25.68
CA ARG A 99 -12.92 -30.73 -24.99
C ARG A 99 -12.09 -29.96 -23.95
N HIS A 100 -11.40 -30.65 -23.05
CA HIS A 100 -10.52 -30.01 -22.06
C HIS A 100 -9.29 -29.40 -22.73
N MET A 101 -8.75 -30.03 -23.77
CA MET A 101 -7.58 -29.53 -24.50
C MET A 101 -7.85 -28.14 -25.09
N ALA A 102 -9.04 -27.91 -25.66
CA ALA A 102 -9.45 -26.59 -26.16
C ALA A 102 -9.50 -25.52 -25.04
N ILE A 103 -9.99 -25.89 -23.85
CA ILE A 103 -10.02 -25.01 -22.67
C ILE A 103 -8.59 -24.70 -22.21
N ILE A 104 -7.75 -25.73 -22.10
CA ILE A 104 -6.35 -25.63 -21.66
C ILE A 104 -5.53 -24.73 -22.58
N VAL A 105 -5.65 -24.88 -23.90
CA VAL A 105 -4.99 -23.98 -24.86
C VAL A 105 -5.41 -22.53 -24.62
N SER A 106 -6.70 -22.30 -24.34
CA SER A 106 -7.23 -20.96 -24.06
C SER A 106 -6.73 -20.41 -22.72
N LEU A 107 -6.61 -21.25 -21.69
CA LEU A 107 -6.02 -20.90 -20.40
C LEU A 107 -4.55 -20.52 -20.55
N ILE A 108 -3.75 -21.33 -21.26
CA ILE A 108 -2.33 -21.05 -21.49
C ILE A 108 -2.14 -19.73 -22.25
N ARG A 109 -2.92 -19.50 -23.32
CA ARG A 109 -2.89 -18.23 -24.05
C ARG A 109 -3.26 -17.05 -23.16
N THR A 110 -4.27 -17.20 -22.31
CA THR A 110 -4.66 -16.18 -21.32
C THR A 110 -3.53 -15.88 -20.35
N VAL A 111 -2.94 -16.90 -19.73
CA VAL A 111 -1.86 -16.72 -18.74
C VAL A 111 -0.64 -16.06 -19.38
N TRP A 112 -0.28 -16.47 -20.60
CA TRP A 112 0.76 -15.86 -21.40
C TRP A 112 0.46 -14.38 -21.69
N GLN A 113 -0.75 -14.11 -22.21
CA GLN A 113 -1.18 -12.75 -22.53
C GLN A 113 -1.16 -11.87 -21.27
N LEU A 114 -1.44 -12.45 -20.10
CA LEU A 114 -1.45 -11.76 -18.83
C LEU A 114 -0.08 -11.68 -18.12
N ASN A 115 1.01 -12.07 -18.78
CA ASN A 115 2.36 -12.10 -18.21
C ASN A 115 2.44 -12.81 -16.84
N SER A 116 1.64 -13.85 -16.63
CA SER A 116 1.62 -14.65 -15.39
C SER A 116 1.35 -13.85 -14.09
N ARG A 117 0.64 -12.71 -14.18
CA ARG A 117 0.40 -11.79 -13.04
C ARG A 117 -0.79 -12.15 -12.14
N TYR A 118 -1.60 -13.12 -12.53
CA TYR A 118 -2.89 -13.38 -11.88
C TYR A 118 -3.03 -14.83 -11.42
N GLY A 119 -3.78 -15.02 -10.34
CA GLY A 119 -4.11 -16.34 -9.80
C GLY A 119 -5.25 -17.03 -10.58
N ARG A 120 -5.45 -18.31 -10.29
CA ARG A 120 -6.34 -19.22 -11.03
C ARG A 120 -7.75 -18.68 -11.27
N HIS A 121 -8.36 -18.02 -10.28
CA HIS A 121 -9.74 -17.56 -10.39
C HIS A 121 -9.90 -16.42 -11.40
N VAL A 122 -8.94 -15.49 -11.45
CA VAL A 122 -8.98 -14.39 -12.42
C VAL A 122 -8.72 -14.91 -13.84
N VAL A 123 -7.81 -15.87 -14.00
CA VAL A 123 -7.56 -16.51 -15.30
C VAL A 123 -8.84 -17.22 -15.80
N VAL A 124 -9.53 -17.94 -14.91
CA VAL A 124 -10.82 -18.58 -15.23
C VAL A 124 -11.88 -17.54 -15.56
N ASP A 125 -12.00 -16.45 -14.79
CA ASP A 125 -12.93 -15.35 -15.06
C ASP A 125 -12.77 -14.79 -16.47
N VAL A 126 -11.51 -14.62 -16.93
CA VAL A 126 -11.23 -14.14 -18.28
C VAL A 126 -11.73 -15.12 -19.34
N VAL A 127 -11.43 -16.41 -19.20
CA VAL A 127 -11.81 -17.44 -20.17
C VAL A 127 -13.34 -17.67 -20.20
N THR A 128 -14.01 -17.61 -19.05
CA THR A 128 -15.48 -17.71 -18.96
C THR A 128 -16.20 -16.40 -19.28
N GLY A 129 -15.47 -15.28 -19.40
CA GLY A 129 -16.04 -13.95 -19.63
C GLY A 129 -16.84 -13.42 -18.44
N THR A 130 -16.49 -13.84 -17.22
CA THR A 130 -17.15 -13.41 -15.98
C THR A 130 -16.63 -12.05 -15.56
N VAL A 131 -17.54 -11.09 -15.39
CA VAL A 131 -17.21 -9.72 -14.99
C VAL A 131 -16.96 -9.68 -13.48
N SER A 132 -15.70 -9.76 -13.07
CA SER A 132 -15.28 -9.55 -11.68
C SER A 132 -14.61 -8.18 -11.51
N GLU A 133 -14.57 -7.66 -10.27
CA GLU A 133 -13.91 -6.38 -9.96
C GLU A 133 -12.46 -6.32 -10.47
N ARG A 134 -11.74 -7.44 -10.38
CA ARG A 134 -10.34 -7.53 -10.82
C ARG A 134 -10.21 -7.50 -12.34
N VAL A 135 -11.18 -8.07 -13.05
CA VAL A 135 -11.27 -8.02 -14.51
C VAL A 135 -11.57 -6.60 -14.99
N THR A 136 -12.57 -5.94 -14.41
CA THR A 136 -12.96 -4.57 -14.79
C THR A 136 -11.88 -3.55 -14.43
N ALA A 137 -11.31 -3.64 -13.23
CA ALA A 137 -10.30 -2.70 -12.75
C ALA A 137 -9.00 -2.71 -13.58
N ASN A 138 -8.68 -3.84 -14.23
CA ASN A 138 -7.47 -4.03 -15.03
C ASN A 138 -7.75 -4.20 -16.53
N ARG A 139 -8.99 -3.97 -16.98
CA ARG A 139 -9.42 -4.09 -18.38
C ARG A 139 -9.04 -5.45 -19.02
N LEU A 140 -9.20 -6.53 -18.25
CA LEU A 140 -8.84 -7.88 -18.70
C LEU A 140 -9.79 -8.44 -19.75
N ASP A 141 -10.92 -7.77 -19.98
CA ASP A 141 -11.85 -8.00 -21.09
C ASP A 141 -11.23 -7.78 -22.48
N ARG A 142 -10.07 -7.11 -22.55
CA ARG A 142 -9.29 -6.95 -23.78
C ARG A 142 -8.48 -8.19 -24.20
N CYS A 143 -8.46 -9.26 -23.39
CA CYS A 143 -7.76 -10.49 -23.76
C CYS A 143 -8.41 -11.13 -25.00
N VAL A 144 -7.61 -11.75 -25.87
CA VAL A 144 -8.12 -12.43 -27.09
C VAL A 144 -9.03 -13.60 -26.73
N THR A 145 -8.78 -14.21 -25.57
CA THR A 145 -9.50 -15.34 -25.01
C THR A 145 -10.67 -14.93 -24.11
N TRP A 146 -11.01 -13.64 -24.05
CA TRP A 146 -12.10 -13.15 -23.21
C TRP A 146 -13.43 -13.80 -23.59
N GLY A 147 -13.99 -14.61 -22.68
CA GLY A 147 -15.24 -15.31 -22.89
C GLY A 147 -15.22 -16.35 -24.01
N SER A 148 -14.06 -16.92 -24.33
CA SER A 148 -13.96 -17.95 -25.38
C SER A 148 -14.63 -19.28 -25.00
N HIS A 149 -14.95 -19.50 -23.73
CA HIS A 149 -15.65 -20.69 -23.21
C HIS A 149 -16.84 -20.30 -22.31
N ARG A 150 -17.67 -19.35 -22.75
CA ARG A 150 -18.88 -18.89 -22.01
C ARG A 150 -19.94 -19.98 -21.83
N GLU A 151 -19.95 -20.96 -22.72
CA GLU A 151 -20.85 -22.11 -22.69
C GLU A 151 -20.44 -23.17 -21.67
N ARG A 152 -19.25 -23.05 -21.07
CA ARG A 152 -18.72 -24.00 -20.09
C ARG A 152 -18.99 -23.53 -18.68
N SER A 153 -19.17 -24.49 -17.78
CA SER A 153 -19.29 -24.18 -16.37
C SER A 153 -17.95 -23.69 -15.82
N ARG A 154 -17.98 -22.78 -14.85
CA ARG A 154 -16.76 -22.34 -14.14
C ARG A 154 -15.99 -23.51 -13.54
N HIS A 155 -16.71 -24.51 -13.04
CA HIS A 155 -16.12 -25.70 -12.42
C HIS A 155 -15.31 -26.50 -13.44
N GLU A 156 -15.87 -26.75 -14.61
CA GLU A 156 -15.19 -27.46 -15.71
C GLU A 156 -13.91 -26.74 -16.16
N VAL A 157 -13.93 -25.40 -16.26
CA VAL A 157 -12.73 -24.63 -16.61
C VAL A 157 -11.66 -24.69 -15.50
N LEU A 158 -12.08 -24.79 -14.24
CA LEU A 158 -11.16 -25.02 -13.11
C LEU A 158 -10.54 -26.42 -13.15
N GLU A 159 -11.32 -27.45 -13.49
CA GLU A 159 -10.83 -28.82 -13.67
C GLU A 159 -9.79 -28.89 -14.81
N ALA A 160 -10.08 -28.25 -15.95
CA ALA A 160 -9.13 -28.14 -17.05
C ALA A 160 -7.84 -27.39 -16.64
N LEU A 161 -7.94 -26.36 -15.79
CA LEU A 161 -6.78 -25.67 -15.24
C LEU A 161 -5.94 -26.58 -14.32
N ASP A 162 -6.59 -27.35 -13.45
CA ASP A 162 -5.92 -28.33 -12.59
C ASP A 162 -5.24 -29.42 -13.42
N GLU A 163 -5.90 -29.90 -14.48
CA GLU A 163 -5.31 -30.86 -15.42
C GLU A 163 -4.07 -30.26 -16.13
N ALA A 164 -4.09 -28.98 -16.50
CA ALA A 164 -2.93 -28.31 -17.07
C ALA A 164 -1.76 -28.12 -16.08
N LEU A 165 -2.07 -27.86 -14.80
CA LEU A 165 -1.05 -27.87 -13.73
C LEU A 165 -0.50 -29.29 -13.54
N ASP A 166 -1.36 -30.28 -13.67
CA ASP A 166 -1.02 -31.67 -13.45
C ASP A 166 -0.06 -32.23 -14.49
N HIS A 167 -0.25 -31.81 -15.74
CA HIS A 167 0.64 -32.05 -16.86
C HIS A 167 1.87 -31.14 -16.91
N ALA A 168 2.03 -30.24 -15.93
CA ALA A 168 3.11 -29.24 -15.87
C ALA A 168 3.18 -28.31 -17.10
N TRP A 169 2.05 -28.07 -17.76
CA TRP A 169 1.92 -27.05 -18.82
C TRP A 169 1.72 -25.66 -18.23
N LEU A 170 1.07 -25.61 -17.07
CA LEU A 170 1.01 -24.45 -16.20
C LEU A 170 1.78 -24.74 -14.91
N VAL A 171 2.22 -23.69 -14.23
CA VAL A 171 2.86 -23.75 -12.93
C VAL A 171 2.22 -22.73 -12.00
N ARG A 172 2.22 -23.02 -10.70
CA ARG A 172 1.75 -22.10 -9.66
C ARG A 172 2.94 -21.56 -8.87
N THR A 173 2.99 -20.25 -8.62
CA THR A 173 4.05 -19.67 -7.78
C THR A 173 3.82 -19.99 -6.30
N ALA A 174 4.91 -20.09 -5.54
CA ALA A 174 4.90 -20.41 -4.10
C ALA A 174 4.90 -19.12 -3.23
N ASP A 175 4.07 -18.13 -3.60
CA ASP A 175 4.00 -16.85 -2.91
C ASP A 175 2.78 -16.75 -1.99
N LEU A 176 2.73 -15.73 -1.11
CA LEU A 176 1.54 -15.41 -0.31
C LEU A 176 0.30 -15.17 -1.19
N TYR A 177 0.50 -14.71 -2.43
CA TYR A 177 -0.52 -14.55 -3.45
C TYR A 177 -0.15 -15.35 -4.71
N PRO A 178 -0.48 -16.65 -4.76
CA PRO A 178 -0.05 -17.52 -5.85
C PRO A 178 -0.60 -17.08 -7.21
N THR A 179 0.29 -16.87 -8.17
CA THR A 179 -0.07 -16.64 -9.57
C THR A 179 0.10 -17.90 -10.39
N ILE A 180 -0.52 -17.93 -11.57
CA ILE A 180 -0.35 -18.99 -12.55
C ILE A 180 0.63 -18.53 -13.61
N GLY A 181 1.64 -19.34 -13.90
CA GLY A 181 2.61 -19.15 -14.96
C GLY A 181 2.54 -20.24 -16.03
N VAL A 182 3.16 -19.99 -17.17
CA VAL A 182 3.25 -20.94 -18.30
C VAL A 182 4.65 -21.54 -18.37
N THR A 183 4.75 -22.86 -18.57
CA THR A 183 6.02 -23.57 -18.78
C THR A 183 6.38 -23.63 -20.27
N GLU A 184 7.61 -24.01 -20.60
CA GLU A 184 8.02 -24.21 -22.01
C GLU A 184 7.15 -25.23 -22.75
N GLU A 185 6.76 -26.32 -22.08
CA GLU A 185 5.88 -27.34 -22.65
C GLU A 185 4.47 -26.80 -22.89
N GLY A 186 3.92 -26.01 -21.96
CA GLY A 186 2.65 -25.33 -22.17
C GLY A 186 2.68 -24.37 -23.36
N MET A 187 3.78 -23.61 -23.49
CA MET A 187 3.97 -22.70 -24.62
C MET A 187 3.97 -23.42 -25.97
N LYS A 188 4.55 -24.62 -26.07
CA LYS A 188 4.58 -25.41 -27.32
C LYS A 188 3.16 -25.80 -27.76
N ILE A 189 2.32 -26.21 -26.82
CA ILE A 189 0.96 -26.70 -27.07
C ILE A 189 0.03 -25.56 -27.53
N ALA A 190 0.23 -24.35 -27.01
CA ALA A 190 -0.69 -23.24 -27.22
C ALA A 190 -0.34 -22.32 -28.40
N ARG A 191 0.71 -22.63 -29.19
CA ARG A 191 1.14 -21.80 -30.33
C ARG A 191 0.00 -21.66 -31.39
N PRO A 192 -0.13 -20.51 -32.06
CA PRO A 192 0.59 -19.26 -31.82
C PRO A 192 0.15 -18.60 -30.51
N LEU A 193 1.10 -17.97 -29.81
CA LEU A 193 0.83 -17.24 -28.57
C LEU A 193 0.44 -15.79 -28.90
N PRO A 194 -0.60 -15.23 -28.25
CA PRO A 194 -0.98 -13.84 -28.46
C PRO A 194 0.08 -12.87 -27.94
N SER A 195 0.12 -11.66 -28.49
CA SER A 195 0.96 -10.58 -27.97
C SER A 195 0.55 -10.27 -26.52
N PRO A 196 1.51 -10.18 -25.58
CA PRO A 196 1.22 -9.85 -24.19
C PRO A 196 0.36 -8.60 -24.07
N LEU A 197 -0.62 -8.65 -23.18
CA LEU A 197 -1.47 -7.52 -22.88
C LEU A 197 -0.57 -6.41 -22.35
N ARG A 198 -0.52 -5.30 -23.07
CA ARG A 198 0.02 -4.08 -22.51
C ARG A 198 -0.98 -3.63 -21.47
N TYR A 199 -0.64 -3.87 -20.21
CA TYR A 199 -1.21 -3.09 -19.15
C TYR A 199 -0.86 -1.66 -19.51
N GLU A 200 -1.86 -0.88 -19.91
CA GLU A 200 -1.80 0.55 -19.63
C GLU A 200 -1.39 0.57 -18.17
N ALA A 201 -0.16 1.02 -17.90
CA ALA A 201 0.16 1.38 -16.55
C ALA A 201 -1.04 2.23 -16.16
N LYS A 202 -1.73 1.84 -15.09
CA LYS A 202 -2.13 2.91 -14.20
C LYS A 202 -0.80 3.56 -13.80
N THR A 203 -0.25 4.43 -14.66
CA THR A 203 -0.15 5.81 -14.26
C THR A 203 -1.54 6.07 -13.72
N SER A 204 -1.67 5.87 -12.41
CA SER A 204 -2.51 6.74 -11.63
C SER A 204 -2.15 8.11 -12.17
N ALA A 205 -2.96 8.62 -13.08
CA ALA A 205 -2.93 10.00 -13.47
C ALA A 205 -3.51 10.76 -12.28
N THR A 206 -2.78 10.73 -11.15
CA THR A 206 -2.96 11.53 -9.94
C THR A 206 -1.75 11.25 -9.05
N ASP A 207 -0.92 12.29 -8.88
CA ASP A 207 0.25 12.42 -8.01
C ASP A 207 1.50 11.58 -8.33
N THR A 208 2.22 11.96 -9.39
CA THR A 208 3.68 11.80 -9.37
C THR A 208 4.23 12.86 -8.41
N SER A 209 4.47 12.49 -7.14
CA SER A 209 5.18 13.39 -6.23
C SER A 209 6.63 13.50 -6.70
N ALA A 210 7.23 14.69 -6.64
CA ALA A 210 8.66 14.89 -6.90
C ALA A 210 9.53 13.94 -6.05
N ALA A 211 9.02 13.56 -4.87
CA ALA A 211 9.63 12.59 -3.97
C ALA A 211 9.70 11.19 -4.58
N PHE A 212 8.65 10.74 -5.27
CA PHE A 212 8.65 9.44 -5.93
C PHE A 212 9.65 9.40 -7.09
N ASP A 213 9.72 10.45 -7.91
CA ASP A 213 10.66 10.52 -9.03
C ASP A 213 12.12 10.55 -8.56
N ALA A 214 12.41 11.30 -7.49
CA ALA A 214 13.74 11.33 -6.89
C ALA A 214 14.14 9.99 -6.27
N LEU A 215 13.19 9.27 -5.65
CA LEU A 215 13.43 7.92 -5.13
C LEU A 215 13.66 6.89 -6.27
N MET A 216 13.00 7.06 -7.40
CA MET A 216 13.25 6.26 -8.60
C MET A 216 14.66 6.52 -9.15
N ALA A 217 15.07 7.79 -9.27
CA ALA A 217 16.43 8.16 -9.68
C ALA A 217 17.50 7.68 -8.67
N PHE A 218 17.20 7.74 -7.38
CA PHE A 218 18.04 7.16 -6.33
C PHE A 218 18.26 5.65 -6.54
N ARG A 219 17.19 4.91 -6.83
CA ARG A 219 17.27 3.47 -7.05
C ARG A 219 18.14 3.12 -8.26
N GLU A 220 18.01 3.85 -9.36
CA GLU A 220 18.85 3.68 -10.55
C GLU A 220 20.33 3.91 -10.22
N ARG A 221 20.65 5.03 -9.56
CA ARG A 221 22.02 5.36 -9.13
C ARG A 221 22.62 4.31 -8.21
N VAL A 222 21.85 3.75 -7.26
CA VAL A 222 22.34 2.70 -6.35
C VAL A 222 22.47 1.35 -7.07
N SER A 223 21.55 1.04 -7.98
CA SER A 223 21.61 -0.17 -8.82
C SER A 223 22.91 -0.19 -9.64
N GLU A 224 23.27 0.93 -10.25
CA GLU A 224 24.53 1.07 -11.00
C GLU A 224 25.77 1.00 -10.11
N ARG A 225 25.75 1.69 -8.96
CA ARG A 225 26.88 1.73 -8.02
C ARG A 225 27.19 0.36 -7.40
N ASP A 226 26.15 -0.37 -7.00
CA ASP A 226 26.29 -1.59 -6.20
C ASP A 226 26.09 -2.88 -7.03
N GLY A 227 25.81 -2.75 -8.33
CA GLY A 227 25.67 -3.88 -9.26
C GLY A 227 24.47 -4.79 -8.98
N ALA A 228 23.43 -4.25 -8.33
CA ALA A 228 22.23 -4.97 -7.92
C ALA A 228 21.04 -4.60 -8.80
N ALA A 229 20.26 -5.58 -9.27
CA ALA A 229 19.08 -5.28 -10.10
C ALA A 229 18.06 -4.43 -9.33
N GLU A 230 17.55 -3.36 -9.95
CA GLU A 230 16.64 -2.36 -9.34
C GLU A 230 15.50 -2.96 -8.48
N LEU A 231 14.80 -3.97 -9.00
CA LEU A 231 13.67 -4.61 -8.32
C LEU A 231 14.07 -5.40 -7.06
N THR A 232 15.36 -5.71 -6.91
CA THR A 232 15.92 -6.40 -5.72
C THR A 232 16.20 -5.42 -4.58
N LEU A 233 16.38 -4.13 -4.90
CA LEU A 233 16.59 -3.07 -3.90
C LEU A 233 15.26 -2.66 -3.27
N ALA A 234 14.36 -2.13 -4.09
CA ALA A 234 13.03 -1.71 -3.67
C ALA A 234 12.04 -1.74 -4.86
N GLY A 235 10.86 -2.32 -4.61
CA GLY A 235 9.76 -2.32 -5.55
C GLY A 235 9.16 -0.93 -5.74
N GLN A 236 8.50 -0.68 -6.88
CA GLN A 236 7.84 0.60 -7.13
C GLN A 236 6.77 0.94 -6.08
N GLU A 237 6.06 -0.06 -5.57
CA GLU A 237 5.05 0.13 -4.52
C GLU A 237 5.69 0.55 -3.18
N GLU A 238 6.88 0.04 -2.88
CA GLU A 238 7.62 0.41 -1.67
C GLU A 238 8.14 1.84 -1.78
N LEU A 239 8.68 2.23 -2.94
CA LEU A 239 9.10 3.61 -3.19
C LEU A 239 7.92 4.58 -3.18
N ARG A 240 6.74 4.19 -3.69
CA ARG A 240 5.51 5.01 -3.56
C ARG A 240 5.10 5.17 -2.10
N ARG A 241 5.21 4.12 -1.30
CA ARG A 241 4.90 4.20 0.15
C ARG A 241 5.88 5.08 0.87
N ILE A 242 7.19 4.95 0.61
CA ILE A 242 8.20 5.87 1.16
C ILE A 242 7.89 7.32 0.77
N ALA A 243 7.55 7.57 -0.50
CA ALA A 243 7.19 8.90 -0.98
C ALA A 243 5.90 9.44 -0.31
N ALA A 244 4.93 8.57 -0.04
CA ALA A 244 3.65 8.93 0.56
C ALA A 244 3.73 9.13 2.09
N ASP A 245 4.50 8.28 2.78
CA ASP A 245 4.72 8.34 4.22
C ASP A 245 5.70 9.46 4.62
N ALA A 246 6.52 9.94 3.67
CA ALA A 246 7.46 11.06 3.82
C ALA A 246 8.27 11.00 5.15
N PRO A 247 9.06 9.93 5.37
CA PRO A 247 9.84 9.78 6.59
C PRO A 247 10.91 10.87 6.70
N ASN A 248 11.05 11.47 7.89
CA ASN A 248 11.99 12.56 8.15
C ASN A 248 13.27 12.08 8.86
N SER A 249 13.24 10.86 9.39
CA SER A 249 14.33 10.20 10.11
C SER A 249 14.45 8.72 9.72
N ILE A 250 15.59 8.10 10.04
CA ILE A 250 15.81 6.67 9.73
C ILE A 250 14.86 5.80 10.58
N GLU A 251 14.50 6.26 11.77
CA GLU A 251 13.58 5.61 12.69
C GLU A 251 12.16 5.48 12.11
N ASP A 252 11.77 6.39 11.21
CA ASP A 252 10.47 6.35 10.53
C ASP A 252 10.41 5.27 9.43
N LEU A 253 11.57 4.76 9.00
CA LEU A 253 11.68 3.69 8.00
C LEU A 253 11.43 2.32 8.63
N VAL A 254 10.16 1.95 8.70
CA VAL A 254 9.70 0.63 9.16
C VAL A 254 10.03 -0.52 8.16
N PRO A 255 10.82 -1.53 8.56
CA PRO A 255 11.06 -2.75 7.77
C PRO A 255 9.76 -3.51 7.47
N GLY A 256 9.65 -4.03 6.24
CA GLY A 256 8.45 -4.72 5.74
C GLY A 256 7.33 -3.78 5.28
N LYS A 257 7.35 -2.49 5.67
CA LYS A 257 6.48 -1.44 5.12
C LYS A 257 7.16 -0.67 4.00
N HIS A 258 8.41 -0.24 4.24
CA HIS A 258 9.21 0.62 3.36
C HIS A 258 10.31 -0.14 2.59
N GLY A 259 10.31 -1.47 2.65
CA GLY A 259 11.33 -2.33 2.04
C GLY A 259 11.92 -3.33 3.03
N SER A 260 12.92 -4.09 2.59
CA SER A 260 13.59 -5.07 3.45
C SER A 260 14.42 -4.38 4.55
N GLY A 261 14.55 -5.03 5.72
CA GLY A 261 15.37 -4.48 6.81
C GLY A 261 16.83 -4.27 6.40
N LEU A 262 17.37 -5.13 5.55
CA LEU A 262 18.73 -4.99 5.00
C LEU A 262 18.86 -3.78 4.08
N PHE A 263 17.88 -3.55 3.21
CA PHE A 263 17.83 -2.38 2.35
C PHE A 263 17.77 -1.09 3.17
N LEU A 264 16.88 -1.02 4.17
CA LEU A 264 16.74 0.17 5.02
C LEU A 264 17.98 0.41 5.90
N ALA A 265 18.60 -0.65 6.43
CA ALA A 265 19.83 -0.52 7.20
C ALA A 265 21.00 0.01 6.35
N ARG A 266 21.07 -0.38 5.08
CA ARG A 266 22.16 0.00 4.18
C ARG A 266 21.95 1.35 3.50
N TYR A 267 20.71 1.66 3.13
CA TYR A 267 20.38 2.80 2.27
C TYR A 267 19.47 3.83 2.94
N GLY A 268 18.96 3.57 4.14
CA GLY A 268 18.00 4.44 4.83
C GLY A 268 18.47 5.88 4.98
N ALA A 269 19.74 6.11 5.32
CA ALA A 269 20.31 7.46 5.42
C ALA A 269 20.28 8.21 4.08
N GLU A 270 20.62 7.53 2.97
CA GLU A 270 20.60 8.11 1.63
C GLU A 270 19.16 8.40 1.17
N ILE A 271 18.21 7.53 1.52
CA ILE A 271 16.77 7.72 1.23
C ILE A 271 16.24 8.98 1.92
N ILE A 272 16.54 9.16 3.22
CA ILE A 272 16.13 10.36 3.96
C ILE A 272 16.78 11.61 3.36
N GLN A 273 18.04 11.52 2.93
CA GLN A 273 18.71 12.64 2.27
C GLN A 273 18.03 13.01 0.94
N VAL A 274 17.69 12.03 0.11
CA VAL A 274 16.96 12.24 -1.15
C VAL A 274 15.61 12.90 -0.90
N LEU A 275 14.87 12.48 0.13
CA LEU A 275 13.59 13.08 0.50
C LEU A 275 13.75 14.53 0.99
N LYS A 276 14.78 14.82 1.77
CA LYS A 276 15.11 16.19 2.22
C LYS A 276 15.55 17.08 1.06
N ASP A 277 16.27 16.54 0.09
CA ASP A 277 16.74 17.27 -1.09
C ASP A 277 15.58 17.62 -2.02
N VAL A 278 14.58 16.73 -2.15
CA VAL A 278 13.31 17.02 -2.85
C VAL A 278 12.51 18.07 -2.09
N GLY A 279 12.42 17.94 -0.76
CA GLY A 279 11.77 18.91 0.11
C GLY A 279 12.37 20.31 -0.02
N ARG A 280 13.65 20.45 -0.39
CA ARG A 280 14.31 21.74 -0.64
C ARG A 280 14.07 22.33 -2.03
N ALA A 281 13.76 21.52 -3.04
CA ALA A 281 13.60 21.97 -4.42
C ALA A 281 12.15 22.37 -4.78
N ASP A 282 11.15 21.94 -4.00
CA ASP A 282 9.73 22.09 -4.34
C ASP A 282 8.86 22.49 -3.13
N VAL A 283 9.33 23.43 -2.28
CA VAL A 283 8.42 24.11 -1.33
C VAL A 283 7.57 25.13 -2.09
N ARG A 284 6.67 24.64 -2.93
CA ARG A 284 5.35 25.25 -3.08
C ARG A 284 4.34 24.18 -2.74
N ALA A 285 3.77 24.29 -1.55
CA ALA A 285 2.66 23.46 -1.11
C ALA A 285 1.63 23.35 -2.24
N VAL A 286 1.48 22.15 -2.82
CA VAL A 286 0.41 21.89 -3.77
C VAL A 286 -0.90 22.09 -3.01
N PRO A 287 -1.74 23.06 -3.42
CA PRO A 287 -2.89 23.42 -2.63
C PRO A 287 -3.95 22.33 -2.63
N LYS A 288 -4.43 21.92 -1.45
CA LYS A 288 -5.52 20.93 -1.30
C LYS A 288 -6.87 21.43 -1.85
N VAL A 289 -6.97 22.71 -2.21
CA VAL A 289 -8.18 23.36 -2.73
C VAL A 289 -7.88 23.98 -4.08
N ARG A 290 -8.62 23.61 -5.14
CA ARG A 290 -8.56 24.33 -6.43
C ARG A 290 -9.14 25.74 -6.22
N ALA A 291 -8.41 26.76 -6.68
CA ALA A 291 -8.94 28.12 -6.70
C ALA A 291 -10.18 28.18 -7.59
N ASP A 292 -11.30 28.68 -7.05
CA ASP A 292 -12.47 29.08 -7.83
C ASP A 292 -12.28 30.50 -8.39
N ASP A 293 -13.17 30.89 -9.31
CA ASP A 293 -13.11 32.21 -9.97
C ASP A 293 -13.12 33.35 -8.94
N ASP A 294 -13.90 33.19 -7.86
CA ASP A 294 -13.97 34.15 -6.74
C ASP A 294 -12.65 34.25 -5.97
N SER A 295 -11.97 33.13 -5.68
CA SER A 295 -10.67 33.13 -4.99
C SER A 295 -9.57 33.75 -5.86
N THR A 296 -9.60 33.51 -7.16
CA THR A 296 -8.64 34.08 -8.11
C THR A 296 -8.86 35.59 -8.27
N MET A 297 -10.11 36.01 -8.40
CA MET A 297 -10.49 37.42 -8.47
C MET A 297 -10.11 38.17 -7.20
N ILE A 298 -10.41 37.61 -6.00
CA ILE A 298 -10.13 38.32 -4.76
C ILE A 298 -8.63 38.42 -4.49
N ALA A 299 -7.85 37.39 -4.80
CA ALA A 299 -6.39 37.43 -4.68
C ALA A 299 -5.77 38.54 -5.54
N ALA A 300 -6.28 38.74 -6.76
CA ALA A 300 -5.83 39.81 -7.65
C ALA A 300 -6.27 41.23 -7.17
N LEU A 301 -7.30 41.32 -6.33
CA LEU A 301 -7.81 42.59 -5.79
C LEU A 301 -7.08 43.05 -4.53
N VAL A 302 -6.38 42.16 -3.81
CA VAL A 302 -5.62 42.52 -2.62
C VAL A 302 -4.43 43.40 -3.03
N ARG A 303 -4.36 44.61 -2.43
CA ARG A 303 -3.31 45.60 -2.69
C ARG A 303 -2.65 46.03 -1.38
N PRO A 304 -1.41 46.53 -1.42
CA PRO A 304 -0.77 47.09 -0.24
C PRO A 304 -1.60 48.23 0.38
N GLY A 305 -1.77 48.20 1.70
CA GLY A 305 -2.52 49.15 2.52
C GLY A 305 -4.05 48.95 2.54
N TRP A 306 -4.57 47.86 1.97
CA TRP A 306 -6.02 47.63 1.88
C TRP A 306 -6.54 46.69 2.98
N THR A 307 -7.49 47.19 3.77
CA THR A 307 -8.21 46.39 4.77
C THR A 307 -9.17 45.38 4.12
N LEU A 308 -9.51 44.31 4.85
CA LEU A 308 -10.52 43.32 4.44
C LEU A 308 -11.84 43.97 3.98
N HIS A 309 -12.28 45.02 4.65
CA HIS A 309 -13.50 45.76 4.32
C HIS A 309 -13.40 46.49 2.97
N GLN A 310 -12.24 47.06 2.64
CA GLN A 310 -11.99 47.70 1.36
C GLN A 310 -11.90 46.68 0.21
N VAL A 311 -11.26 45.54 0.46
CA VAL A 311 -11.22 44.41 -0.49
C VAL A 311 -12.63 43.88 -0.76
N ALA A 312 -13.45 43.68 0.28
CA ALA A 312 -14.84 43.23 0.14
C ALA A 312 -15.69 44.22 -0.70
N ARG A 313 -15.54 45.53 -0.45
CA ARG A 313 -16.25 46.58 -1.20
C ARG A 313 -15.85 46.59 -2.68
N ALA A 314 -14.57 46.42 -3.00
CA ALA A 314 -14.10 46.37 -4.38
C ALA A 314 -14.52 45.10 -5.11
N ALA A 315 -14.56 43.96 -4.41
CA ALA A 315 -15.06 42.70 -4.95
C ALA A 315 -16.60 42.65 -5.08
N ARG A 316 -17.33 43.66 -4.57
CA ARG A 316 -18.80 43.68 -4.46
C ARG A 316 -19.33 42.48 -3.65
N MET A 317 -18.62 42.11 -2.59
CA MET A 317 -18.94 41.00 -1.69
C MET A 317 -19.21 41.50 -0.27
N THR A 318 -19.90 40.69 0.55
CA THR A 318 -19.99 40.95 2.00
C THR A 318 -18.66 40.60 2.67
N PRO A 319 -18.28 41.23 3.80
CA PRO A 319 -17.04 40.91 4.51
C PRO A 319 -16.86 39.40 4.84
N PRO A 320 -17.91 38.65 5.26
CA PRO A 320 -17.79 37.21 5.46
C PRO A 320 -17.51 36.42 4.17
N ALA A 321 -18.12 36.82 3.04
CA ALA A 321 -17.91 36.16 1.75
C ALA A 321 -16.51 36.45 1.19
N ALA A 322 -16.03 37.68 1.34
CA ALA A 322 -14.66 38.07 1.03
C ALA A 322 -13.64 37.29 1.87
N ALA A 323 -13.87 37.17 3.18
CA ALA A 323 -13.01 36.36 4.07
C ALA A 323 -12.97 34.88 3.67
N GLN A 324 -14.10 34.31 3.23
CA GLN A 324 -14.17 32.93 2.77
C GLN A 324 -13.45 32.72 1.42
N ALA A 325 -13.53 33.69 0.51
CA ALA A 325 -12.77 33.67 -0.74
C ALA A 325 -11.27 33.83 -0.50
N ILE A 326 -10.85 34.71 0.42
CA ILE A 326 -9.44 34.86 0.83
C ILE A 326 -8.93 33.57 1.49
N GLN A 327 -9.69 32.97 2.42
CA GLN A 327 -9.33 31.70 3.01
C GLN A 327 -9.07 30.63 1.94
N ARG A 328 -9.98 30.50 0.97
CA ARG A 328 -9.82 29.55 -0.14
C ARG A 328 -8.63 29.89 -1.03
N ALA A 329 -8.37 31.16 -1.29
CA ALA A 329 -7.19 31.60 -2.04
C ALA A 329 -5.87 31.25 -1.34
N VAL A 330 -5.80 31.44 -0.01
CA VAL A 330 -4.65 31.05 0.82
C VAL A 330 -4.49 29.53 0.85
N GLU A 331 -5.58 28.77 1.02
CA GLU A 331 -5.61 27.31 0.95
C GLU A 331 -5.28 26.78 -0.47
N ALA A 332 -5.53 27.60 -1.49
CA ALA A 332 -5.21 27.38 -2.90
C ALA A 332 -3.80 27.86 -3.29
N GLY A 333 -2.97 28.27 -2.32
CA GLY A 333 -1.57 28.65 -2.54
C GLY A 333 -1.37 29.91 -3.39
N LEU A 334 -2.40 30.76 -3.51
CA LEU A 334 -2.29 32.05 -4.18
C LEU A 334 -1.48 33.02 -3.31
N ASP A 335 -0.66 33.85 -3.96
CA ASP A 335 0.20 34.82 -3.29
C ASP A 335 -0.63 35.99 -2.73
N ILE A 336 -0.87 35.96 -1.42
CA ILE A 336 -1.57 37.00 -0.67
C ILE A 336 -0.73 37.36 0.54
N ARG A 337 -0.46 38.65 0.70
CA ARG A 337 0.27 39.20 1.85
C ARG A 337 -0.64 39.27 3.08
N ARG A 338 -0.18 38.73 4.20
CA ARG A 338 -0.95 38.69 5.45
C ARG A 338 -1.04 40.06 6.10
N GLU A 339 0.05 40.82 6.04
CA GLU A 339 0.29 42.07 6.78
C GLU A 339 -0.76 43.14 6.44
N GLU A 340 -1.39 43.03 5.27
CA GLU A 340 -2.41 43.96 4.79
C GLU A 340 -3.82 43.65 5.33
N LEU A 341 -4.07 42.39 5.72
CA LEU A 341 -5.40 41.88 6.03
C LEU A 341 -5.60 41.58 7.52
N VAL A 342 -4.53 41.26 8.24
CA VAL A 342 -4.58 40.81 9.64
C VAL A 342 -3.45 41.46 10.41
N HIS A 343 -3.78 42.12 11.52
CA HIS A 343 -2.81 42.68 12.46
C HIS A 343 -1.91 41.60 13.07
N ASP A 344 -0.64 41.95 13.33
CA ASP A 344 0.36 41.02 13.82
C ASP A 344 0.03 40.45 15.20
N ASP A 345 -0.51 41.25 16.11
CA ASP A 345 -0.89 40.80 17.46
C ASP A 345 -1.92 39.66 17.39
N LEU A 346 -3.00 39.87 16.63
CA LEU A 346 -4.06 38.87 16.44
C LEU A 346 -3.53 37.60 15.76
N TYR A 347 -2.62 37.76 14.80
CA TYR A 347 -2.04 36.61 14.11
C TYR A 347 -1.15 35.78 15.04
N GLN A 348 -0.29 36.42 15.84
CA GLN A 348 0.58 35.71 16.79
C GLN A 348 -0.24 34.97 17.84
N ASP A 349 -1.29 35.59 18.38
CA ASP A 349 -2.20 34.94 19.33
C ASP A 349 -2.86 33.68 18.73
N VAL A 350 -3.32 33.76 17.48
CA VAL A 350 -3.90 32.61 16.76
C VAL A 350 -2.84 31.54 16.47
N LEU A 351 -1.64 31.95 16.08
CA LEU A 351 -0.52 31.05 15.77
C LEU A 351 -0.09 30.25 17.01
N ASP A 352 0.09 30.91 18.15
CA ASP A 352 0.49 30.29 19.42
C ASP A 352 -0.58 29.34 19.96
N TYR A 353 -1.86 29.68 19.80
CA TYR A 353 -2.95 28.78 20.13
C TYR A 353 -2.94 27.51 19.26
N LEU A 354 -2.70 27.65 17.96
CA LEU A 354 -2.68 26.51 17.02
C LEU A 354 -1.47 25.60 17.20
N ARG A 355 -0.33 26.10 17.70
CA ARG A 355 0.83 25.25 18.06
C ARG A 355 0.46 24.15 19.07
N HIS A 356 -0.44 24.46 19.99
CA HIS A 356 -0.93 23.52 21.01
C HIS A 356 -2.25 22.84 20.62
N HIS A 357 -3.00 23.42 19.67
CA HIS A 357 -4.32 22.96 19.24
C HIS A 357 -4.47 22.91 17.71
N ARG A 358 -3.62 22.12 17.05
CA ARG A 358 -3.47 22.06 15.57
C ARG A 358 -4.77 21.93 14.75
N PHE A 359 -5.78 21.25 15.30
CA PHE A 359 -7.07 21.01 14.63
C PHE A 359 -8.22 21.84 15.18
N ALA A 360 -7.92 22.92 15.92
CA ALA A 360 -8.95 23.79 16.46
C ALA A 360 -9.84 24.37 15.35
N LYS A 361 -11.15 24.33 15.59
CA LYS A 361 -12.16 24.95 14.73
C LYS A 361 -12.20 26.45 15.02
N LEU A 362 -12.66 27.25 14.06
CA LEU A 362 -12.81 28.72 14.20
C LEU A 362 -13.55 29.12 15.50
N ARG A 363 -14.53 28.32 15.91
CA ARG A 363 -15.24 28.51 17.19
C ARG A 363 -14.31 28.46 18.40
N HIS A 364 -13.41 27.47 18.47
CA HIS A 364 -12.50 27.31 19.62
C HIS A 364 -11.44 28.42 19.64
N VAL A 365 -10.97 28.84 18.45
CA VAL A 365 -10.04 29.98 18.33
C VAL A 365 -10.71 31.27 18.79
N ARG A 366 -12.00 31.47 18.45
CA ARG A 366 -12.78 32.63 18.91
C ARG A 366 -12.98 32.62 20.43
N GLU A 367 -13.25 31.45 21.02
CA GLU A 367 -13.36 31.30 22.47
C GLU A 367 -12.05 31.64 23.20
N HIS A 368 -10.89 31.48 22.55
CA HIS A 368 -9.58 31.82 23.10
C HIS A 368 -9.22 33.31 22.97
N VAL A 369 -9.39 33.89 21.77
CA VAL A 369 -8.95 35.25 21.45
C VAL A 369 -9.92 36.32 21.99
N GLY A 370 -11.19 35.95 22.23
CA GLY A 370 -12.23 36.85 22.74
C GLY A 370 -13.31 37.17 21.71
N GLU A 371 -14.52 37.51 22.19
CA GLU A 371 -15.69 37.72 21.31
C GLU A 371 -15.67 39.05 20.54
N ASP A 372 -14.81 39.99 20.91
CA ASP A 372 -14.71 41.35 20.35
C ASP A 372 -14.02 41.40 18.97
N VAL A 373 -13.43 40.29 18.52
CA VAL A 373 -12.76 40.21 17.21
C VAL A 373 -13.77 39.86 16.11
N ASP A 374 -13.72 40.61 15.00
CA ASP A 374 -14.51 40.33 13.81
C ASP A 374 -14.23 38.92 13.29
N LEU A 375 -15.28 38.10 13.21
CA LEU A 375 -15.23 36.71 12.75
C LEU A 375 -14.64 36.57 11.34
N ALA A 376 -14.83 37.57 10.48
CA ALA A 376 -14.28 37.58 9.12
C ALA A 376 -12.76 37.74 9.13
N ILE A 377 -12.23 38.63 9.99
CA ILE A 377 -10.78 38.82 10.16
C ILE A 377 -10.16 37.59 10.83
N LEU A 378 -10.80 37.04 11.87
CA LEU A 378 -10.34 35.84 12.56
C LEU A 378 -10.24 34.63 11.63
N ARG A 379 -11.18 34.49 10.68
CA ARG A 379 -11.14 33.44 9.66
C ARG A 379 -9.91 33.57 8.74
N VAL A 380 -9.58 34.79 8.32
CA VAL A 380 -8.40 35.05 7.48
C VAL A 380 -7.11 34.80 8.28
N ALA A 381 -7.05 35.26 9.54
CA ALA A 381 -5.93 34.99 10.45
C ALA A 381 -5.67 33.50 10.62
N LEU A 382 -6.73 32.72 10.86
CA LEU A 382 -6.68 31.26 10.97
C LEU A 382 -6.18 30.59 9.69
N ALA A 383 -6.53 31.10 8.51
CA ALA A 383 -6.09 30.57 7.23
C ALA A 383 -4.57 30.74 7.04
N PHE A 384 -4.05 31.94 7.33
CA PHE A 384 -2.62 32.22 7.28
C PHE A 384 -1.84 31.44 8.34
N ALA A 385 -2.30 31.43 9.59
CA ALA A 385 -1.61 30.70 10.66
C ALA A 385 -1.54 29.19 10.37
N ARG A 386 -2.57 28.62 9.75
CA ARG A 386 -2.51 27.24 9.25
C ARG A 386 -1.48 27.11 8.15
N ARG A 387 -1.53 27.94 7.09
CA ARG A 387 -0.55 27.91 5.99
C ARG A 387 0.88 27.94 6.55
N ASP A 388 1.14 28.84 7.49
CA ASP A 388 2.47 29.08 7.99
C ASP A 388 2.95 27.95 8.93
N LEU A 389 2.09 27.41 9.82
CA LEU A 389 2.41 26.22 10.63
C LEU A 389 2.62 24.96 9.79
N TYR A 390 1.90 24.80 8.69
CA TYR A 390 2.14 23.70 7.75
C TYR A 390 3.40 23.93 6.90
N SER A 391 3.93 25.16 6.84
CA SER A 391 5.19 25.49 6.16
C SER A 391 6.42 25.47 7.09
N GLU A 392 6.25 25.63 8.40
CA GLU A 392 7.35 25.48 9.39
C GLU A 392 7.71 24.01 9.66
N ASP A 393 6.80 23.07 9.38
CA ASP A 393 6.99 21.61 9.50
C ASP A 393 7.54 20.95 8.20
N THR A 394 7.88 21.74 7.18
CA THR A 394 8.53 21.31 5.92
C THR A 394 9.92 21.91 5.82
#